data_AF-A0AA35G6M2-F1
#
_entry.id   AF-A0AA35G6M2-F1
#
_cell.length_a   1.000
_cell.length_b   1.000
_cell.length_c   1.000
_cell.angle_alpha   90.00
_cell.angle_beta   90.00
_cell.angle_gamma   90.00
#
_symmetry.space_group_name_H-M   'P 1'
#
loop_
_entity.id
_entity.type
_entity.pdbx_description
1 polymer ?
#
loop_
_entity_poly.entity_id
_entity_poly.type
_entity_poly.pdbx_seq_one_letter_code
_entity_poly.pdbx_strand_id
1 'polypeptide(L)'
;MAVGMFGMPWLGPKLAAAHYLAALTVGLIFRFYGPGEQETARPEPPRRGNILRRAVERLLEARREDGRGLGQLAGDAVHESVRTLLVICGFIMLFSVFVRMLEVVGLRGVVAAPFVALFRLAGLPQELVPAAIAGLLEIDLGTRAASVAPVALVPRAVVASAIIAWSGLSVHGQVASVITGTDVRMGPYVVARVLHALFAAMYIVPLLVPATSARLPVVPVFGPLEPGPGFWPHLAGSAVGAVLVPALLVAVGLAAALVARLVRPGRAHYNG
;
A
#
# COMPACT_ATOMS: atom_id res chain seq x y z
N MET A 1 6.84 6.87 6.39
CA MET A 1 6.03 7.40 7.51
C MET A 1 6.30 6.68 8.84
N ALA A 2 6.02 5.38 8.95
CA ALA A 2 6.20 4.63 10.21
C ALA A 2 7.62 4.66 10.80
N VAL A 3 8.66 4.65 9.96
CA VAL A 3 10.07 4.71 10.39
C VAL A 3 10.39 5.98 11.17
N GLY A 4 9.88 7.12 10.68
CA GLY A 4 10.04 8.41 11.35
C GLY A 4 9.19 8.52 12.62
N MET A 5 7.98 7.96 12.62
CA MET A 5 7.05 8.03 13.75
C MET A 5 7.47 7.19 14.97
N PHE A 6 8.16 6.07 14.75
CA PHE A 6 8.69 5.23 15.83
C PHE A 6 10.07 5.69 16.32
N GLY A 7 10.75 6.58 15.58
CA GLY A 7 12.14 6.96 15.87
C GLY A 7 13.14 5.79 15.76
N MET A 8 12.76 4.71 15.08
CA MET A 8 13.52 3.47 15.00
C MET A 8 13.75 3.09 13.52
N PRO A 9 14.90 3.48 12.93
CA PRO A 9 15.19 3.23 11.51
C PRO A 9 15.09 1.76 11.09
N TRP A 10 15.51 0.85 11.97
CA TRP A 10 15.53 -0.59 11.71
C TRP A 10 14.13 -1.22 11.59
N LEU A 11 13.08 -0.55 12.08
CA LEU A 11 11.70 -1.03 11.99
C LEU A 11 11.14 -0.91 10.56
N GLY A 12 11.65 0.03 9.76
CA GLY A 12 11.16 0.32 8.43
C GLY A 12 11.21 -0.84 7.45
N PRO A 13 12.38 -1.47 7.24
CA PRO A 13 12.49 -2.63 6.37
C PRO A 13 11.56 -3.78 6.78
N LYS A 14 11.35 -4.00 8.08
CA LYS A 14 10.47 -5.04 8.61
C LYS A 14 9.00 -4.75 8.30
N LEU A 15 8.55 -3.51 8.52
CA LEU A 15 7.21 -3.08 8.14
C LEU A 15 6.99 -3.20 6.62
N ALA A 16 7.95 -2.77 5.82
CA ALA A 16 7.88 -2.89 4.36
C ALA A 16 7.77 -4.37 3.92
N ALA A 17 8.61 -5.24 4.47
CA ALA A 17 8.56 -6.68 4.18
C ALA A 17 7.20 -7.29 4.55
N ALA A 18 6.65 -6.96 5.73
CA ALA A 18 5.31 -7.41 6.14
C ALA A 18 4.23 -6.97 5.13
N HIS A 19 4.29 -5.72 4.67
CA HIS A 19 3.30 -5.18 3.74
C HIS A 19 3.42 -5.77 2.35
N TYR A 20 4.62 -6.05 1.85
CA TYR A 20 4.81 -6.69 0.56
C TYR A 20 4.35 -8.16 0.58
N LEU A 21 4.66 -8.90 1.63
CA LEU A 21 4.16 -10.27 1.82
C LEU A 21 2.62 -10.29 1.90
N ALA A 22 2.05 -9.33 2.63
CA ALA A 22 0.60 -9.19 2.74
C ALA A 22 -0.04 -8.84 1.38
N ALA A 23 0.50 -7.88 0.65
CA ALA A 23 0.03 -7.50 -0.68
C ALA A 23 0.10 -8.68 -1.67
N LEU A 24 1.20 -9.44 -1.65
CA LEU A 24 1.35 -10.64 -2.47
C LEU A 24 0.28 -11.69 -2.11
N THR A 25 0.05 -11.92 -0.81
CA THR A 25 -0.96 -12.87 -0.33
C THR A 25 -2.36 -12.46 -0.79
N VAL A 26 -2.73 -11.18 -0.62
CA VAL A 26 -4.02 -10.64 -1.11
C VAL A 26 -4.13 -10.78 -2.63
N GLY A 27 -3.08 -10.44 -3.38
CA GLY A 27 -3.06 -10.58 -4.83
C GLY A 27 -3.23 -12.03 -5.29
N LEU A 28 -2.65 -13.00 -4.58
CA LEU A 28 -2.85 -14.42 -4.87
C LEU A 28 -4.28 -14.88 -4.58
N ILE A 29 -4.90 -14.39 -3.49
CA ILE A 29 -6.31 -14.68 -3.17
C ILE A 29 -7.24 -14.10 -4.23
N PHE A 30 -7.00 -12.85 -4.65
CA PHE A 30 -7.81 -12.17 -5.66
C PHE A 30 -7.48 -12.58 -7.11
N ARG A 31 -6.51 -13.47 -7.33
CA ARG A 31 -6.08 -13.90 -8.67
C ARG A 31 -7.21 -14.47 -9.53
N PHE A 32 -8.22 -15.04 -8.89
CA PHE A 32 -9.38 -15.64 -9.58
C PHE A 32 -10.66 -14.79 -9.45
N TYR A 33 -10.54 -13.52 -9.07
CA TYR A 33 -11.66 -12.59 -8.99
C TYR A 33 -11.90 -11.96 -10.38
N GLY A 34 -13.13 -12.02 -10.89
CA GLY A 34 -13.50 -11.47 -12.21
C GLY A 34 -13.13 -12.27 -13.49
N PRO A 35 -13.00 -13.61 -13.51
CA PRO A 35 -12.65 -14.35 -14.73
C PRO A 35 -13.80 -14.46 -15.75
N GLY A 36 -14.94 -13.80 -15.48
CA GLY A 36 -16.20 -13.95 -16.20
C GLY A 36 -16.52 -12.82 -17.18
N GLU A 37 -15.80 -11.70 -17.13
CA GLU A 37 -15.88 -10.69 -18.20
C GLU A 37 -14.91 -11.15 -19.30
N GLN A 38 -15.35 -12.15 -20.05
CA GLN A 38 -14.86 -12.31 -21.42
C GLN A 38 -15.28 -11.03 -22.13
N GLU A 39 -14.40 -10.04 -22.10
CA GLU A 39 -14.44 -8.95 -23.05
C GLU A 39 -14.57 -9.63 -24.40
N THR A 40 -15.71 -9.42 -25.06
CA THR A 40 -15.95 -9.78 -26.46
C THR A 40 -15.01 -8.93 -27.30
N ALA A 41 -13.71 -9.13 -27.13
CA ALA A 41 -12.67 -8.56 -27.91
C ALA A 41 -12.88 -9.17 -29.29
N ARG A 42 -13.36 -8.34 -30.22
CA ARG A 42 -13.36 -8.66 -31.64
C ARG A 42 -11.99 -9.27 -31.96
N PRO A 43 -11.93 -10.41 -32.68
CA PRO A 43 -10.66 -11.03 -33.00
C PRO A 43 -9.83 -10.03 -33.80
N GLU A 44 -8.88 -9.38 -33.14
CA GLU A 44 -7.93 -8.54 -33.82
C GLU A 44 -7.08 -9.44 -34.72
N PRO A 45 -6.83 -9.02 -35.97
CA PRO A 45 -6.09 -9.85 -36.91
C PRO A 45 -4.72 -10.23 -36.34
N PRO A 46 -4.15 -11.41 -36.67
CA PRO A 46 -2.89 -11.88 -36.10
C PRO A 46 -1.78 -10.87 -36.34
N ARG A 47 -1.38 -10.14 -35.28
CA ARG A 47 -0.45 -9.00 -35.37
C ARG A 47 0.99 -9.48 -35.30
N ARG A 48 1.69 -9.47 -36.44
CA ARG A 48 3.13 -9.76 -36.56
C ARG A 48 3.98 -8.55 -36.14
N GLY A 49 5.05 -8.77 -35.37
CA GLY A 49 6.08 -7.78 -35.06
C GLY A 49 6.53 -7.71 -33.59
N ASN A 50 7.60 -6.97 -33.31
CA ASN A 50 8.10 -6.74 -31.94
C ASN A 50 7.18 -5.79 -31.16
N ILE A 51 6.70 -6.23 -29.99
CA ILE A 51 5.79 -5.48 -29.10
C ILE A 51 6.38 -4.11 -28.73
N LEU A 52 7.69 -4.05 -28.45
CA LEU A 52 8.37 -2.82 -28.04
C LEU A 52 8.34 -1.75 -29.15
N ARG A 53 8.62 -2.15 -30.40
CA ARG A 53 8.61 -1.23 -31.53
C ARG A 53 7.21 -0.65 -31.75
N ARG A 54 6.18 -1.50 -31.67
CA ARG A 54 4.78 -1.07 -31.78
C ARG A 54 4.36 -0.12 -30.65
N ALA A 55 4.80 -0.37 -29.41
CA ALA A 55 4.52 0.52 -28.29
C ALA A 55 5.14 1.91 -28.49
N VAL A 56 6.37 1.96 -29.02
CA VAL A 56 7.05 3.23 -29.35
C VAL A 56 6.37 3.95 -30.51
N GLU A 57 6.02 3.25 -31.59
CA GLU A 57 5.29 3.83 -32.73
C GLU A 57 3.95 4.44 -32.28
N ARG A 58 3.18 3.71 -31.47
CA ARG A 58 1.91 4.21 -30.88
C ARG A 58 2.12 5.40 -29.95
N LEU A 59 3.18 5.40 -29.15
CA LEU A 59 3.51 6.54 -28.29
C LEU A 59 3.85 7.78 -29.11
N LEU A 60 4.58 7.63 -30.22
CA LEU A 60 4.93 8.72 -31.12
C LEU A 60 3.73 9.24 -31.92
N GLU A 61 2.86 8.35 -32.40
CA GLU A 61 1.57 8.71 -33.01
C GLU A 61 0.72 9.50 -32.03
N ALA A 62 0.50 8.99 -30.81
CA ALA A 62 -0.26 9.70 -29.78
C ALA A 62 0.36 11.05 -29.41
N ARG A 63 1.70 11.16 -29.38
CA ARG A 63 2.39 12.45 -29.16
C ARG A 63 2.17 13.45 -30.29
N ARG A 64 2.11 12.99 -31.54
CA ARG A 64 1.82 13.84 -32.70
C ARG A 64 0.36 14.29 -32.71
N GLU A 65 -0.55 13.42 -32.30
CA GLU A 65 -1.99 13.71 -32.20
C GLU A 65 -2.35 14.62 -31.02
N ASP A 66 -1.66 14.49 -29.87
CA ASP A 66 -1.90 15.30 -28.67
C ASP A 66 -1.66 16.80 -28.93
N GLY A 67 -0.71 17.14 -29.82
CA GLY A 67 -0.51 18.50 -30.35
C GLY A 67 -0.08 19.59 -29.33
N ARG A 68 -0.15 19.30 -28.02
CA ARG A 68 0.24 20.20 -26.93
C ARG A 68 1.77 20.38 -26.88
N GLY A 69 2.20 21.63 -26.74
CA GLY A 69 3.62 21.96 -26.56
C GLY A 69 4.15 21.51 -25.19
N LEU A 70 5.48 21.40 -25.05
CA LEU A 70 6.13 20.98 -23.79
C LEU A 70 5.73 21.86 -22.59
N GLY A 71 5.60 23.18 -22.79
CA GLY A 71 5.18 24.10 -21.74
C GLY A 71 3.75 23.87 -21.26
N GLN A 72 2.83 23.54 -22.18
CA GLN A 72 1.45 23.21 -21.85
C GLN A 72 1.36 21.89 -21.10
N LEU A 73 2.09 20.85 -21.55
CA LEU A 73 2.17 19.57 -20.84
C LEU A 73 2.74 19.71 -19.43
N ALA A 74 3.78 20.54 -19.26
CA ALA A 74 4.34 20.83 -17.94
C ALA A 74 3.34 21.59 -17.06
N GLY A 75 2.66 22.59 -17.60
CA GLY A 75 1.62 23.35 -16.90
C GLY A 75 0.45 22.46 -16.45
N ASP A 76 -0.06 21.62 -17.34
CA ASP A 76 -1.13 20.66 -17.07
C ASP A 76 -0.72 19.68 -15.95
N ALA A 77 0.50 19.14 -16.03
CA ALA A 77 1.02 18.23 -15.01
C ALA A 77 1.14 18.89 -13.63
N VAL A 78 1.59 20.14 -13.57
CA VAL A 78 1.64 20.92 -12.31
C VAL A 78 0.24 21.18 -11.78
N HIS A 79 -0.69 21.63 -12.62
CA HIS A 79 -2.07 21.89 -12.23
C HIS A 79 -2.76 20.64 -11.67
N GLU A 80 -2.63 19.51 -12.36
CA GLU A 80 -3.24 18.25 -11.91
C GLU A 80 -2.59 17.73 -10.63
N SER A 81 -1.27 17.91 -10.48
CA SER A 81 -0.57 17.58 -9.24
C SER A 81 -1.06 18.42 -8.06
N VAL A 82 -1.18 19.75 -8.23
CA VAL A 82 -1.70 20.65 -7.19
C VAL A 82 -3.14 20.29 -6.83
N ARG A 83 -3.99 20.06 -7.84
CA ARG A 83 -5.37 19.63 -7.63
C ARG A 83 -5.44 18.34 -6.81
N THR A 84 -4.67 17.33 -7.18
CA THR A 84 -4.62 16.04 -6.47
C THR A 84 -4.14 16.22 -5.03
N LEU A 85 -3.09 17.03 -4.81
CA LEU A 85 -2.60 17.34 -3.46
C LEU A 85 -3.66 18.04 -2.61
N LEU A 86 -4.40 19.01 -3.16
CA LEU A 86 -5.48 19.70 -2.45
C LEU A 86 -6.60 18.74 -2.05
N VAL A 87 -6.96 17.79 -2.94
CA VAL A 87 -7.96 16.76 -2.63
C VAL A 87 -7.47 15.86 -1.49
N ILE A 88 -6.24 15.36 -1.56
CA ILE A 88 -5.64 14.52 -0.51
C ILE A 88 -5.63 15.26 0.83
N CYS A 89 -5.13 16.51 0.85
CA CYS A 89 -5.10 17.36 2.04
C CYS A 89 -6.50 17.63 2.60
N GLY A 90 -7.48 17.90 1.73
CA GLY A 90 -8.87 18.11 2.13
C GLY A 90 -9.45 16.90 2.86
N PHE A 91 -9.24 15.69 2.32
CA PHE A 91 -9.66 14.44 2.98
C PHE A 91 -8.93 14.21 4.32
N ILE A 92 -7.62 14.42 4.38
CA ILE A 92 -6.85 14.29 5.63
C ILE A 92 -7.38 15.25 6.70
N MET A 93 -7.58 16.53 6.35
CA MET A 93 -8.09 17.54 7.29
C MET A 93 -9.50 17.20 7.78
N LEU A 94 -10.42 16.84 6.88
CA LEU A 94 -11.79 16.48 7.24
C LEU A 94 -11.82 15.31 8.24
N PHE A 95 -11.12 14.23 7.93
CA PHE A 95 -11.11 13.06 8.80
C PHE A 95 -10.33 13.30 10.09
N SER A 96 -9.28 14.13 10.09
CA SER A 96 -8.60 14.57 11.31
C SER A 96 -9.54 15.33 12.26
N VAL A 97 -10.39 16.22 11.71
CA VAL A 97 -11.42 16.92 12.49
C VAL A 97 -12.46 15.93 13.01
N PHE A 98 -12.88 14.93 12.23
CA PHE A 98 -13.79 13.88 12.71
C PHE A 98 -13.20 13.04 13.84
N VAL A 99 -11.93 12.65 13.77
CA VAL A 99 -11.25 11.98 14.88
C VAL A 99 -11.33 12.85 16.14
N ARG A 100 -11.05 14.16 16.01
CA ARG A 100 -11.12 15.08 17.14
C ARG A 100 -12.54 15.26 17.69
N MET A 101 -13.54 15.36 16.81
CA MET A 101 -14.94 15.46 17.21
C MET A 101 -15.43 14.22 17.96
N LEU A 102 -14.97 13.02 17.57
CA LEU A 102 -15.31 11.79 18.27
C LEU A 102 -14.84 11.80 19.74
N GLU A 103 -13.70 12.44 20.02
CA GLU A 103 -13.21 12.65 21.38
C GLU A 103 -14.04 13.69 22.14
N VAL A 104 -14.32 14.84 21.52
CA VAL A 104 -15.02 15.97 22.18
C VAL A 104 -16.47 15.62 22.50
N VAL A 105 -17.18 14.91 21.62
CA VAL A 105 -18.59 14.54 21.81
C VAL A 105 -18.75 13.36 22.78
N GLY A 106 -17.66 12.71 23.19
CA GLY A 106 -17.71 11.57 24.12
C GLY A 106 -18.18 10.25 23.48
N LEU A 107 -18.37 10.20 22.16
CA LEU A 107 -18.78 8.99 21.43
C LEU A 107 -17.67 7.93 21.32
N ARG A 108 -16.44 8.28 21.71
CA ARG A 108 -15.29 7.36 21.73
C ARG A 108 -15.61 6.05 22.46
N GLY A 109 -16.31 6.11 23.59
CA GLY A 109 -16.62 4.91 24.38
C GLY A 109 -17.49 3.90 23.62
N VAL A 110 -18.48 4.39 22.87
CA VAL A 110 -19.37 3.55 22.05
C VAL A 110 -18.61 2.94 20.88
N VAL A 111 -17.80 3.74 20.19
CA VAL A 111 -16.97 3.27 19.07
C VAL A 111 -15.87 2.33 19.54
N ALA A 112 -15.39 2.47 20.78
CA ALA A 112 -14.33 1.63 21.34
C ALA A 112 -14.79 0.20 21.64
N ALA A 113 -16.05 -0.03 21.98
CA ALA A 113 -16.56 -1.35 22.37
C ALA A 113 -16.17 -2.50 21.40
N PRO A 114 -16.39 -2.40 20.07
CA PRO A 114 -15.95 -3.45 19.15
C PRO A 114 -14.43 -3.61 19.09
N PHE A 115 -13.67 -2.53 19.18
CA PHE A 115 -12.20 -2.59 19.19
C PHE A 115 -11.69 -3.24 20.48
N VAL A 116 -12.29 -2.94 21.63
CA VAL A 116 -11.93 -3.55 22.92
C VAL A 116 -12.12 -5.06 22.87
N ALA A 117 -13.25 -5.52 22.33
CA ALA A 117 -13.54 -6.94 22.16
C ALA A 117 -12.54 -7.60 21.19
N LEU A 118 -12.27 -6.97 20.04
CA LEU A 118 -11.29 -7.45 19.06
C LEU A 118 -9.88 -7.54 19.66
N PHE A 119 -9.45 -6.52 20.40
CA PHE A 119 -8.13 -6.48 21.03
C PHE A 119 -7.99 -7.55 22.12
N ARG A 120 -9.05 -7.79 22.89
CA ARG A 120 -9.07 -8.87 23.88
C ARG A 120 -8.94 -10.24 23.21
N LEU A 121 -9.66 -10.48 22.11
CA LEU A 121 -9.57 -11.72 21.34
C LEU A 121 -8.17 -11.92 20.73
N ALA A 122 -7.56 -10.84 20.24
CA ALA A 122 -6.23 -10.85 19.65
C ALA A 122 -5.08 -10.84 20.67
N GLY A 123 -5.36 -10.75 21.98
CA GLY A 123 -4.34 -10.63 23.02
C GLY A 123 -3.55 -9.30 22.97
N LEU A 124 -4.13 -8.24 22.42
CA LEU A 124 -3.50 -6.93 22.28
C LEU A 124 -3.83 -6.01 23.48
N PRO A 125 -2.89 -5.14 23.90
CA PRO A 125 -3.11 -4.15 24.95
C PRO A 125 -4.22 -3.15 24.60
N GLN A 126 -5.10 -2.86 25.55
CA GLN A 126 -6.27 -1.99 25.35
C GLN A 126 -5.89 -0.52 25.18
N GLU A 127 -4.69 -0.13 25.62
CA GLU A 127 -4.08 1.19 25.46
C GLU A 127 -3.89 1.58 23.99
N LEU A 128 -3.90 0.61 23.07
CA LEU A 128 -3.80 0.82 21.63
C LEU A 128 -5.16 0.99 20.93
N VAL A 129 -6.29 0.77 21.61
CA VAL A 129 -7.64 1.01 21.06
C VAL A 129 -7.81 2.46 20.58
N PRO A 130 -7.41 3.49 21.35
CA PRO A 130 -7.28 4.87 20.87
C PRO A 130 -6.67 5.02 19.48
N ALA A 131 -5.55 4.33 19.24
CA ALA A 131 -4.81 4.39 17.99
C ALA A 131 -5.56 3.68 16.86
N ALA A 132 -6.19 2.54 17.14
CA ALA A 132 -6.98 1.81 16.15
C ALA A 132 -8.22 2.59 15.69
N ILE A 133 -8.91 3.29 16.60
CA ILE A 133 -10.07 4.13 16.25
C ILE A 133 -9.63 5.32 15.40
N ALA A 134 -8.55 6.01 15.80
CA ALA A 134 -7.98 7.09 15.01
C ALA A 134 -7.55 6.59 13.63
N GLY A 135 -6.84 5.46 13.58
CA GLY A 135 -6.35 4.82 12.36
C GLY A 135 -7.44 4.26 11.45
N LEU A 136 -8.62 3.93 11.98
CA LEU A 136 -9.78 3.59 11.17
C LEU A 136 -10.16 4.78 10.28
N LEU A 137 -10.13 5.99 10.83
CA LEU A 137 -10.54 7.22 10.16
C LEU A 137 -9.40 7.86 9.35
N GLU A 138 -8.22 7.98 9.96
CA GLU A 138 -7.09 8.72 9.44
C GLU A 138 -5.77 7.99 9.80
N ILE A 139 -5.03 7.59 8.76
CA ILE A 139 -3.84 6.75 8.86
C ILE A 139 -2.73 7.39 9.70
N ASP A 140 -2.49 8.68 9.55
CA ASP A 140 -1.33 9.35 10.15
C ASP A 140 -1.51 9.52 11.65
N LEU A 141 -2.68 9.97 12.08
CA LEU A 141 -3.03 10.14 13.47
C LEU A 141 -3.09 8.79 14.20
N GLY A 142 -3.66 7.77 13.57
CA GLY A 142 -3.67 6.41 14.10
C GLY A 142 -2.27 5.81 14.25
N THR A 143 -1.45 5.92 13.20
CA THR A 143 -0.08 5.40 13.22
C THR A 143 0.78 6.13 14.24
N ARG A 144 0.62 7.46 14.37
CA ARG A 144 1.28 8.26 15.42
C ARG A 144 0.86 7.82 16.82
N ALA A 145 -0.44 7.65 17.05
CA ALA A 145 -0.96 7.24 18.35
C ALA A 145 -0.43 5.85 18.74
N ALA A 146 -0.35 4.91 17.79
CA ALA A 146 0.25 3.60 18.01
C ALA A 146 1.77 3.71 18.27
N SER A 147 2.46 4.61 17.56
CA SER A 147 3.91 4.77 17.69
C SER A 147 4.34 5.44 18.99
N VAL A 148 3.47 6.07 19.77
CA VAL A 148 3.83 6.70 21.07
C VAL A 148 3.13 6.05 22.26
N ALA A 149 2.28 5.05 22.05
CA ALA A 149 1.56 4.37 23.11
C ALA A 149 2.53 3.74 24.14
N PRO A 150 2.19 3.78 25.45
CA PRO A 150 3.07 3.31 26.53
C PRO A 150 3.02 1.78 26.69
N VAL A 151 3.21 1.04 25.60
CA VAL A 151 3.22 -0.43 25.57
C VAL A 151 4.45 -0.95 24.83
N ALA A 152 4.69 -2.26 24.92
CA ALA A 152 5.82 -2.91 24.26
C ALA A 152 5.81 -2.68 22.73
N LEU A 153 6.99 -2.76 22.12
CA LEU A 153 7.17 -2.46 20.69
C LEU A 153 6.34 -3.37 19.77
N VAL A 154 6.27 -4.66 20.09
CA VAL A 154 5.60 -5.64 19.22
C VAL A 154 4.11 -5.30 19.02
N PRO A 155 3.28 -5.14 20.08
CA PRO A 155 1.90 -4.70 19.90
C PRO A 155 1.74 -3.37 19.15
N ARG A 156 2.61 -2.38 19.43
CA ARG A 156 2.58 -1.07 18.73
C ARG A 156 2.81 -1.23 17.24
N ALA A 157 3.80 -2.04 16.87
CA ALA A 157 4.13 -2.29 15.47
C ALA A 157 3.06 -3.15 14.77
N VAL A 158 2.43 -4.10 15.46
CA VAL A 158 1.28 -4.86 14.93
C VAL A 158 0.12 -3.93 14.59
N VAL A 159 -0.29 -3.08 15.54
CA VAL A 159 -1.41 -2.13 15.34
C VAL A 159 -1.05 -1.08 14.30
N ALA A 160 0.15 -0.51 14.33
CA ALA A 160 0.60 0.43 13.31
C ALA A 160 0.64 -0.22 11.91
N SER A 161 1.13 -1.46 11.80
CA SER A 161 1.15 -2.20 10.53
C SER A 161 -0.27 -2.41 9.98
N ALA A 162 -1.21 -2.78 10.84
CA ALA A 162 -2.62 -2.93 10.47
C ALA A 162 -3.23 -1.60 9.97
N ILE A 163 -2.98 -0.49 10.69
CA ILE A 163 -3.48 0.84 10.34
C ILE A 163 -2.93 1.31 8.99
N ILE A 164 -1.63 1.10 8.74
CA ILE A 164 -0.99 1.50 7.48
C ILE A 164 -1.58 0.74 6.30
N ALA A 165 -1.75 -0.58 6.45
CA ALA A 165 -2.34 -1.43 5.41
C ALA A 165 -3.82 -1.12 5.17
N TRP A 166 -4.58 -0.80 6.22
CA TRP A 166 -5.96 -0.31 6.13
C TRP A 166 -6.06 1.05 5.42
N SER A 167 -5.09 1.93 5.64
CA SER A 167 -4.99 3.27 5.02
C SER A 167 -6.00 4.33 5.50
N GLY A 168 -6.97 3.98 6.35
CA GLY A 168 -7.93 4.93 6.92
C GLY A 168 -9.09 5.28 5.97
N LEU A 169 -10.23 5.68 6.54
CA LEU A 169 -11.40 6.08 5.76
C LEU A 169 -11.15 7.35 4.91
N SER A 170 -10.18 8.18 5.29
CA SER A 170 -9.71 9.31 4.49
C SER A 170 -9.23 8.87 3.10
N VAL A 171 -8.38 7.85 3.01
CA VAL A 171 -7.88 7.30 1.74
C VAL A 171 -8.98 6.56 0.98
N HIS A 172 -9.88 5.88 1.68
CA HIS A 172 -11.05 5.27 1.03
C HIS A 172 -11.93 6.31 0.36
N GLY A 173 -12.16 7.46 1.01
CA GLY A 173 -12.87 8.59 0.44
C GLY A 173 -12.17 9.18 -0.77
N GLN A 174 -10.84 9.33 -0.71
CA GLN A 174 -10.02 9.76 -1.86
C GLN A 174 -10.23 8.82 -3.06
N VAL A 175 -10.10 7.51 -2.86
CA VAL A 175 -10.31 6.52 -3.94
C VAL A 175 -11.74 6.55 -4.45
N ALA A 176 -12.73 6.59 -3.56
CA ALA A 176 -14.13 6.69 -3.93
C ALA A 176 -14.39 7.92 -4.83
N SER A 177 -13.82 9.08 -4.49
CA SER A 177 -13.98 10.30 -5.28
C SER A 177 -13.40 10.19 -6.69
N VAL A 178 -12.31 9.42 -6.87
CA VAL A 178 -11.66 9.21 -8.17
C VAL A 178 -12.44 8.22 -9.03
N ILE A 179 -13.02 7.18 -8.43
CA ILE A 179 -13.75 6.14 -9.20
C ILE A 179 -15.25 6.45 -9.37
N THR A 180 -15.75 7.52 -8.74
CA THR A 180 -17.15 7.96 -8.90
C THR A 180 -17.40 8.29 -10.37
N GLY A 181 -18.39 7.64 -10.98
CA GLY A 181 -18.67 7.77 -12.42
C GLY A 181 -18.00 6.73 -13.31
N THR A 182 -17.34 5.72 -12.73
CA THR A 182 -16.80 4.55 -13.45
C THR A 182 -17.53 3.28 -13.04
N ASP A 183 -17.37 2.19 -13.80
CA ASP A 183 -17.91 0.86 -13.47
C ASP A 183 -17.14 0.14 -12.35
N VAL A 184 -16.14 0.80 -11.76
CA VAL A 184 -15.29 0.21 -10.72
C VAL A 184 -16.00 0.22 -9.36
N ARG A 185 -16.13 -0.95 -8.75
CA ARG A 185 -16.78 -1.12 -7.44
C ARG A 185 -15.80 -0.91 -6.28
N MET A 186 -16.21 -0.15 -5.26
CA MET A 186 -15.42 0.00 -4.02
C MET A 186 -15.34 -1.28 -3.17
N GLY A 187 -16.35 -2.15 -3.24
CA GLY A 187 -16.44 -3.34 -2.38
C GLY A 187 -15.19 -4.24 -2.41
N PRO A 188 -14.73 -4.71 -3.59
CA PRO A 188 -13.51 -5.50 -3.71
C PRO A 188 -12.27 -4.81 -3.18
N TYR A 189 -12.15 -3.49 -3.38
CA TYR A 189 -11.05 -2.69 -2.84
C TYR A 189 -11.03 -2.69 -1.31
N VAL A 190 -12.18 -2.45 -0.67
CA VAL A 190 -12.29 -2.46 0.80
C VAL A 190 -11.94 -3.84 1.36
N VAL A 191 -12.45 -4.92 0.76
CA VAL A 191 -12.15 -6.29 1.19
C VAL A 191 -10.66 -6.59 1.06
N ALA A 192 -10.03 -6.19 -0.05
CA ALA A 192 -8.59 -6.34 -0.24
C ALA A 192 -7.80 -5.59 0.85
N ARG A 193 -8.23 -4.38 1.23
CA ARG A 193 -7.60 -3.58 2.31
C ARG A 193 -7.77 -4.21 3.70
N VAL A 194 -8.93 -4.78 4.02
CA VAL A 194 -9.14 -5.51 5.28
C VAL A 194 -8.20 -6.72 5.37
N LEU A 195 -8.12 -7.52 4.30
CA LEU A 195 -7.22 -8.68 4.26
C LEU A 195 -5.75 -8.25 4.32
N HIS A 196 -5.38 -7.17 3.63
CA HIS A 196 -4.04 -6.60 3.70
C HIS A 196 -3.69 -6.22 5.15
N ALA A 197 -4.59 -5.52 5.85
CA ALA A 197 -4.40 -5.15 7.25
C ALA A 197 -4.20 -6.36 8.15
N LEU A 198 -5.01 -7.41 7.99
CA LEU A 198 -4.88 -8.65 8.74
C LEU A 198 -3.52 -9.33 8.50
N PHE A 199 -3.13 -9.53 7.24
CA PHE A 199 -1.87 -10.18 6.91
C PHE A 199 -0.64 -9.33 7.30
N ALA A 200 -0.71 -8.00 7.15
CA ALA A 200 0.37 -7.10 7.56
C ALA A 200 0.57 -7.11 9.08
N ALA A 201 -0.52 -7.22 9.86
CA ALA A 201 -0.48 -7.38 11.31
C ALA A 201 0.10 -8.74 11.73
N MET A 202 -0.21 -9.80 10.98
CA MET A 202 0.30 -11.15 11.24
C MET A 202 1.78 -11.28 10.88
N TYR A 203 2.20 -10.82 9.70
CA TYR A 203 3.57 -10.99 9.21
C TYR A 203 4.60 -10.13 9.93
N ILE A 204 4.22 -8.99 10.52
CA ILE A 204 5.17 -8.16 11.25
C ILE A 204 5.67 -8.82 12.54
N VAL A 205 4.89 -9.69 13.17
CA VAL A 205 5.27 -10.39 14.42
C VAL A 205 6.55 -11.22 14.24
N PRO A 206 6.62 -12.23 13.35
CA PRO A 206 7.83 -13.02 13.15
C PRO A 206 9.00 -12.19 12.60
N LEU A 207 8.74 -11.11 11.86
CA LEU A 207 9.79 -10.21 11.38
C LEU A 207 10.42 -9.37 12.49
N LEU A 208 9.66 -9.10 13.57
CA LEU A 208 10.14 -8.38 14.75
C LEU A 208 10.89 -9.26 15.72
N VAL A 209 10.51 -10.54 15.82
CA VAL A 209 11.30 -11.53 16.56
C VAL A 209 12.72 -11.47 15.98
N PRO A 210 13.75 -11.19 16.80
CA PRO A 210 15.11 -11.23 16.30
C PRO A 210 15.32 -12.63 15.73
N ALA A 211 15.69 -12.73 14.45
CA ALA A 211 16.48 -13.87 14.02
C ALA A 211 17.71 -13.84 14.94
N THR A 212 17.69 -14.68 15.98
CA THR A 212 18.83 -14.93 16.85
C THR A 212 20.02 -15.13 15.90
N SER A 213 20.95 -14.16 15.90
CA SER A 213 22.19 -14.06 15.08
C SER A 213 22.22 -13.16 13.82
N ALA A 214 21.54 -12.01 13.81
CA ALA A 214 21.99 -10.89 12.96
C ALA A 214 22.15 -9.61 13.79
N ARG A 215 23.34 -9.42 14.38
CA ARG A 215 23.75 -8.12 14.90
C ARG A 215 23.84 -7.17 13.71
N LEU A 216 22.81 -6.36 13.49
CA LEU A 216 22.97 -5.20 12.63
C LEU A 216 24.05 -4.31 13.27
N PRO A 217 24.99 -3.75 12.49
CA PRO A 217 26.04 -2.90 13.02
C PRO A 217 25.38 -1.72 13.74
N VAL A 218 25.51 -1.72 15.07
CA VAL A 218 25.14 -0.58 15.91
C VAL A 218 26.25 0.43 15.73
N VAL A 219 26.02 1.45 14.91
CA VAL A 219 26.95 2.57 14.79
C VAL A 219 26.71 3.50 15.99
N PRO A 220 27.70 3.70 16.88
CA PRO A 220 27.55 4.60 18.01
C PRO A 220 27.33 6.03 17.53
N VAL A 221 26.39 6.74 18.17
CA VAL A 221 26.07 8.16 17.89
C VAL A 221 27.28 9.09 18.04
N PHE A 222 28.26 8.72 18.86
CA PHE A 222 29.52 9.45 19.05
C PHE A 222 30.72 8.77 18.37
N GLY A 223 30.48 7.87 17.40
CA GLY A 223 31.54 7.30 16.58
C GLY A 223 32.17 8.36 15.66
N PRO A 224 33.40 8.14 15.18
CA PRO A 224 33.96 8.99 14.13
C PRO A 224 32.96 9.08 12.98
N LEU A 225 32.72 10.31 12.49
CA LEU A 225 31.92 10.56 11.29
C LEU A 225 32.68 9.97 10.10
N GLU A 226 32.60 8.65 9.93
CA GLU A 226 32.84 8.02 8.65
C GLU A 226 31.92 8.73 7.66
N PRO A 227 32.45 9.39 6.61
CA PRO A 227 31.61 10.05 5.63
C PRO A 227 30.74 8.95 5.02
N GLY A 228 29.46 8.92 5.44
CA GLY A 228 28.46 8.09 4.81
C GLY A 228 28.46 8.37 3.31
N PRO A 229 27.91 7.45 2.49
CA PRO A 229 27.76 7.71 1.06
C PRO A 229 27.17 9.11 0.89
N GLY A 230 27.76 9.95 0.03
CA GLY A 230 27.21 11.26 -0.25
C GLY A 230 25.72 11.17 -0.68
N PHE A 231 25.04 12.32 -0.73
CA PHE A 231 23.64 12.39 -1.17
C PHE A 231 23.34 11.56 -2.43
N TRP A 232 24.24 11.60 -3.42
CA TRP A 232 24.10 10.90 -4.70
C TRP A 232 24.07 9.38 -4.60
N PRO A 233 25.04 8.69 -3.98
CA PRO A 233 24.96 7.23 -3.80
C PRO A 233 23.79 6.79 -2.90
N HIS A 234 23.38 7.59 -1.90
CA HIS A 234 22.17 7.29 -1.13
C HIS A 234 20.88 7.43 -1.96
N LEU A 235 20.77 8.48 -2.77
CA LEU A 235 19.66 8.68 -3.71
C LEU A 235 19.61 7.56 -4.75
N ALA A 236 20.76 7.16 -5.30
CA ALA A 236 20.85 6.08 -6.26
C ALA A 236 20.41 4.75 -5.64
N GLY A 237 20.88 4.41 -4.44
CA GLY A 237 20.48 3.20 -3.74
C GLY A 237 18.98 3.16 -3.41
N SER A 238 18.40 4.30 -2.98
CA SER A 238 16.98 4.39 -2.69
C SER A 238 16.10 4.40 -3.96
N ALA A 239 16.55 5.02 -5.05
CA ALA A 239 15.90 4.96 -6.36
C ALA A 239 15.92 3.55 -6.95
N VAL A 240 17.05 2.83 -6.84
CA VAL A 240 17.18 1.43 -7.24
C VAL A 240 16.22 0.55 -6.42
N GLY A 241 16.14 0.75 -5.10
CA GLY A 241 15.16 0.06 -4.25
C GLY A 241 13.70 0.35 -4.65
N ALA A 242 13.38 1.60 -4.98
CA ALA A 242 12.04 2.01 -5.41
C ALA A 242 11.60 1.37 -6.73
N VAL A 243 12.54 1.00 -7.60
CA VAL A 243 12.27 0.32 -8.88
C VAL A 243 12.31 -1.20 -8.76
N LEU A 244 13.31 -1.74 -8.05
CA LEU A 244 13.53 -3.20 -7.92
C LEU A 244 12.38 -3.89 -7.21
N VAL A 245 11.80 -3.27 -6.19
CA VAL A 245 10.70 -3.88 -5.43
C VAL A 245 9.45 -4.08 -6.29
N PRO A 246 8.92 -3.06 -7.01
CA PRO A 246 7.83 -3.28 -7.95
C PRO A 246 8.21 -4.24 -9.08
N ALA A 247 9.44 -4.18 -9.60
CA ALA A 247 9.90 -5.11 -10.64
C ALA A 247 9.89 -6.57 -10.17
N LEU A 248 10.32 -6.84 -8.93
CA LEU A 248 10.29 -8.16 -8.32
C LEU A 248 8.85 -8.64 -8.10
N LEU A 249 7.94 -7.76 -7.64
CA LEU A 249 6.52 -8.09 -7.49
C LEU A 249 5.87 -8.44 -8.84
N VAL A 250 6.21 -7.71 -9.91
CA VAL A 250 5.77 -8.02 -11.28
C VAL A 250 6.35 -9.37 -11.73
N ALA A 251 7.64 -9.64 -11.49
CA ALA A 251 8.27 -10.90 -11.85
C ALA A 251 7.63 -12.10 -11.12
N VAL A 252 7.35 -11.97 -9.82
CA VAL A 252 6.63 -12.99 -9.04
C VAL A 252 5.21 -13.17 -9.54
N GLY A 253 4.51 -12.08 -9.88
CA GLY A 253 3.18 -12.14 -10.49
C GLY A 253 3.17 -12.87 -11.84
N LEU A 254 4.16 -12.60 -12.70
CA LEU A 254 4.34 -13.28 -13.98
C LEU A 254 4.67 -14.77 -13.80
N ALA A 255 5.56 -15.10 -12.87
CA ALA A 255 5.90 -16.48 -12.55
C ALA A 255 4.68 -17.25 -12.02
N ALA A 256 3.91 -16.66 -11.10
CA ALA A 256 2.67 -17.25 -10.60
C ALA A 256 1.64 -17.45 -11.72
N ALA A 257 1.52 -16.49 -12.66
CA ALA A 257 0.66 -16.60 -13.83
C ALA A 257 1.13 -17.68 -14.81
N LEU A 258 2.44 -17.87 -14.99
CA LEU A 258 3.02 -18.92 -15.82
C LEU A 258 2.72 -20.31 -15.24
N VAL A 259 2.94 -20.49 -13.94
CA VAL A 259 2.60 -21.72 -13.20
C VAL A 259 1.09 -21.99 -13.28
N ALA A 260 0.25 -20.96 -13.18
CA ALA A 260 -1.21 -21.09 -13.36
C ALA A 260 -1.61 -21.69 -14.71
N ARG A 261 -0.92 -21.26 -15.77
CA ARG A 261 -1.16 -21.70 -17.15
C ARG A 261 -0.67 -23.12 -17.38
N LEU A 262 0.43 -23.51 -16.76
CA LEU A 262 0.97 -24.87 -16.82
C LEU A 262 0.14 -25.88 -16.00
N VAL A 263 -0.48 -25.44 -14.90
CA VAL A 263 -1.28 -26.28 -13.99
C VAL A 263 -2.75 -26.41 -14.43
N ARG A 264 -3.24 -25.63 -15.40
CA ARG A 264 -4.55 -25.88 -16.05
C ARG A 264 -4.31 -26.76 -17.29
N PRO A 265 -4.47 -28.10 -17.22
CA PRO A 265 -4.45 -28.93 -18.41
C PRO A 265 -5.68 -28.55 -19.25
N GLY A 266 -5.51 -28.55 -20.57
CA GLY A 266 -6.48 -28.02 -21.53
C GLY A 266 -7.93 -28.42 -21.20
N ARG A 267 -8.81 -27.41 -21.15
CA ARG A 267 -10.23 -27.64 -21.43
C ARG A 267 -10.30 -28.09 -22.89
N ALA A 268 -10.32 -29.40 -23.08
CA ALA A 268 -10.54 -30.02 -24.37
C ALA A 268 -11.86 -29.49 -24.96
N HIS A 269 -11.78 -29.09 -26.23
CA HIS A 269 -12.92 -28.95 -27.11
C HIS A 269 -13.86 -30.14 -26.95
N TYR A 270 -15.08 -29.90 -26.46
CA TYR A 270 -16.21 -30.74 -26.81
C TYR A 270 -17.03 -30.00 -27.85
N ASN A 271 -16.84 -30.41 -29.11
CA ASN A 271 -17.82 -30.23 -30.16
C ASN A 271 -18.95 -31.22 -29.90
N GLY A 272 -20.18 -30.72 -29.94
CA GLY A 272 -21.43 -31.47 -29.99
C GLY A 272 -22.51 -30.53 -30.47
#